data_AF-R9HK18-F1
#
_entry.id   AF-R9HK18-F1
#
_cell.length_a   1.000
_cell.length_b   1.000
_cell.length_c   1.000
_cell.angle_alpha   90.00
_cell.angle_beta   90.00
_cell.angle_gamma   90.00
#
_symmetry.space_group_name_H-M   'P 1'
#
loop_
_entity.id
_entity.type
_entity.pdbx_description
1 polymer ?
#
loop_
_entity_poly.entity_id
_entity_poly.type
_entity_poly.pdbx_seq_one_letter_code
_entity_poly.pdbx_strand_id
1 'polypeptide(L)' 'MELNTYRLNSLEEPTDAQLHALMEQVAMSARESSRHAELELKHRMQAVKELLKAYRSEKAEKDN' A
#
# COMPACT_ATOMS: atom_id res chain seq x y z
N MET A 1 15.08 20.21 -17.35
CA MET A 1 15.96 19.96 -16.20
C MET A 1 15.61 18.59 -15.65
N GLU A 2 16.58 17.70 -15.50
CA GLU A 2 16.39 16.41 -14.82
C GLU A 2 16.10 16.69 -13.32
N LEU A 3 14.83 16.56 -12.92
CA LEU A 3 14.34 16.86 -11.56
C LEU A 3 14.91 15.92 -10.48
N ASN A 4 15.58 14.83 -10.89
CA ASN A 4 16.14 13.79 -10.02
C ASN A 4 17.60 14.04 -9.62
N THR A 5 18.09 15.27 -9.78
CA THR A 5 19.51 15.60 -9.53
C THR A 5 19.81 15.89 -8.06
N TYR A 6 18.79 16.18 -7.25
CA TYR A 6 18.98 16.40 -5.82
C TYR A 6 19.13 15.07 -5.07
N ARG A 7 20.31 14.85 -4.48
CA ARG A 7 20.58 13.68 -3.63
C ARG A 7 20.24 14.04 -2.19
N LEU A 8 19.49 13.16 -1.51
CA LEU A 8 19.14 13.32 -0.08
C LEU A 8 20.34 13.44 0.86
N ASN A 9 21.52 13.01 0.41
CA ASN A 9 22.79 13.11 1.15
C ASN A 9 23.60 14.36 0.77
N SER A 10 23.01 15.31 0.03
CA SER A 10 23.68 16.57 -0.31
C SER A 10 23.83 17.45 0.93
N LEU A 11 24.94 18.19 0.99
CA LEU A 11 25.16 19.26 1.97
C LEU A 11 24.55 20.60 1.50
N GLU A 12 24.13 20.69 0.24
CA GLU A 12 23.44 21.86 -0.32
C GLU A 12 21.93 21.74 -0.09
N GLU A 13 21.25 22.83 0.25
CA GLU A 13 19.79 22.84 0.39
C GLU A 13 19.10 22.68 -0.97
N PRO A 14 17.97 21.93 -1.03
CA PRO A 14 17.23 21.79 -2.27
C PRO A 14 16.57 23.11 -2.62
N THR A 15 16.54 23.44 -3.91
CA THR A 15 15.67 24.53 -4.38
C THR A 15 14.20 24.19 -4.14
N ASP A 16 13.34 25.19 -4.01
CA ASP A 16 11.89 25.00 -3.83
C ASP A 16 11.28 24.07 -4.88
N ALA A 17 11.74 24.15 -6.14
CA ALA A 17 11.26 23.28 -7.22
C ALA A 17 11.65 21.80 -7.00
N GLN A 18 12.87 21.55 -6.51
CA GLN A 18 13.33 20.18 -6.18
C GLN A 18 12.61 19.65 -4.94
N LEU A 19 12.42 20.48 -3.91
CA LEU A 19 11.64 20.11 -2.73
C LEU A 19 10.21 19.76 -3.10
N HIS A 20 9.56 20.59 -3.92
CA HIS A 20 8.20 20.34 -4.39
C HIS A 20 8.10 19.00 -5.14
N ALA A 21 9.03 18.71 -6.05
CA ALA A 21 9.04 17.45 -6.80
C ALA A 21 9.23 16.23 -5.88
N LEU A 22 10.10 16.33 -4.87
CA LEU A 22 10.27 15.28 -3.87
C LEU A 22 8.98 15.08 -3.04
N MET A 23 8.34 16.18 -2.61
CA MET A 23 7.08 16.11 -1.88
C MET A 23 5.97 15.49 -2.72
N GLU A 24 5.88 15.83 -4.00
CA GLU A 24 4.91 15.25 -4.94
C GLU A 24 5.13 13.74 -5.11
N GLN A 25 6.38 13.31 -5.30
CA GLN A 25 6.73 11.89 -5.41
C GLN A 25 6.38 11.13 -4.12
N VAL A 26 6.72 11.67 -2.95
CA VAL A 26 6.37 11.06 -1.66
C VAL A 26 4.85 10.96 -1.50
N ALA A 27 4.11 12.02 -1.87
CA ALA A 27 2.66 12.01 -1.80
C ALA A 27 2.05 10.95 -2.75
N MET A 28 2.57 10.80 -3.96
CA MET A 28 2.17 9.75 -4.89
C MET A 28 2.43 8.36 -4.33
N SER A 29 3.66 8.08 -3.88
CA SER A 29 4.02 6.79 -3.31
C SER A 29 3.19 6.45 -2.06
N ALA A 30 2.93 7.42 -1.19
CA ALA A 30 2.08 7.22 -0.01
C ALA A 30 0.63 6.88 -0.38
N ARG A 31 0.06 7.55 -1.38
CA ARG A 31 -1.28 7.27 -1.91
C ARG A 31 -1.35 5.87 -2.51
N GLU A 32 -0.39 5.49 -3.34
CA GLU A 32 -0.31 4.18 -3.97
C GLU A 32 -0.15 3.07 -2.93
N SER A 33 0.76 3.24 -1.98
CA SER A 33 0.97 2.31 -0.88
C SER A 33 -0.31 2.11 -0.05
N SER A 34 -1.01 3.21 0.26
CA SER A 34 -2.25 3.14 1.04
C SER A 34 -3.35 2.40 0.28
N ARG A 35 -3.53 2.72 -1.01
CA ARG A 35 -4.50 2.05 -1.87
C ARG A 35 -4.20 0.56 -2.00
N HIS A 36 -2.93 0.21 -2.19
CA HIS A 36 -2.51 -1.19 -2.30
C HIS A 36 -2.76 -1.96 -1.01
N ALA A 37 -2.40 -1.37 0.15
CA ALA A 37 -2.66 -1.99 1.45
C ALA A 37 -4.17 -2.20 1.70
N GLU A 38 -5.02 -1.26 1.33
CA GLU A 38 -6.48 -1.38 1.48
C GLU A 38 -7.05 -2.51 0.60
N LEU A 39 -6.61 -2.59 -0.67
CA LEU A 39 -7.02 -3.65 -1.58
C LEU A 39 -6.58 -5.03 -1.06
N GLU A 40 -5.32 -5.15 -0.65
CA GLU A 40 -4.78 -6.40 -0.11
C GLU A 40 -5.53 -6.82 1.17
N LEU A 41 -5.85 -5.87 2.05
CA LEU A 41 -6.66 -6.16 3.24
C LEU A 41 -8.03 -6.70 2.86
N LYS A 42 -8.73 -6.05 1.93
CA LYS A 42 -10.05 -6.51 1.43
C LYS A 42 -9.98 -7.91 0.85
N HIS A 43 -8.96 -8.19 0.03
CA HIS A 43 -8.74 -9.51 -0.56
C HIS A 43 -8.51 -10.58 0.51
N ARG A 44 -7.63 -10.32 1.48
CA ARG A 44 -7.35 -11.27 2.57
C ARG A 44 -8.58 -11.53 3.44
N MET A 45 -9.33 -10.48 3.80
CA MET A 45 -10.54 -10.63 4.61
C MET A 45 -11.61 -11.46 3.88
N GLN A 46 -11.75 -11.28 2.57
CA GLN A 46 -12.68 -12.07 1.77
C GLN A 46 -12.26 -13.55 1.72
N ALA A 47 -10.97 -13.83 1.51
CA ALA A 47 -10.45 -15.20 1.56
C ALA A 47 -10.69 -15.88 2.92
N VAL A 48 -10.46 -15.16 4.02
CA VAL A 48 -10.74 -15.66 5.38
C VAL A 48 -12.24 -15.95 5.56
N LYS A 49 -13.12 -15.09 5.06
CA LYS A 49 -14.57 -15.31 5.12
C LYS A 49 -14.99 -16.58 4.38
N GLU A 50 -14.40 -16.85 3.22
CA GLU A 50 -14.67 -18.05 2.44
C GLU A 50 -14.17 -19.31 3.16
N LEU A 51 -12.97 -19.28 3.71
CA LEU A 51 -12.42 -20.37 4.53
C LEU A 51 -13.31 -20.67 5.75
N LEU A 52 -13.78 -19.63 6.45
CA LEU A 52 -14.70 -19.80 7.58
C LEU A 52 -16.03 -20.39 7.16
N LYS A 53 -16.54 -20.04 5.98
CA LYS A 53 -17.77 -20.62 5.44
C LYS A 53 -17.59 -22.12 5.17
N ALA A 54 -16.51 -22.49 4.49
CA ALA A 54 -16.18 -23.89 4.22
C ALA A 54 -16.05 -24.71 5.51
N TYR A 55 -15.30 -24.20 6.48
CA TYR A 55 -15.12 -24.86 7.78
C TYR A 55 -16.44 -25.06 8.54
N ARG A 56 -17.34 -24.07 8.50
CA ARG A 56 -18.67 -24.19 9.13
C ARG A 56 -19.54 -25.24 8.42
N SER A 57 -19.50 -25.29 7.10
CA SER A 57 -20.21 -26.30 6.30
C SER A 57 -19.70 -27.72 6.61
N GLU A 58 -18.38 -27.93 6.58
CA GLU A 58 -17.79 -29.24 6.92
C GLU A 58 -18.11 -29.68 8.34
N LYS A 59 -18.14 -28.75 9.30
CA LYS A 59 -18.52 -29.07 10.68
C LYS A 59 -19.99 -29.49 10.77
N ALA A 60 -20.88 -28.77 10.09
CA ALA A 60 -22.31 -29.11 10.05
C ALA A 60 -22.58 -30.47 9.39
N GLU A 61 -21.80 -30.86 8.38
CA GLU A 61 -21.88 -32.19 7.76
C GLU A 61 -21.38 -33.31 8.68
N LYS A 62 -20.40 -33.04 9.55
CA LYS A 62 -19.87 -34.02 10.51
C LYS A 62 -20.75 -34.21 11.74
N ASP A 63 -21.52 -33.19 12.10
CA ASP A 63 -22.42 -33.19 13.27
C ASP A 63 -23.81 -33.81 12.96
N ASN A 64 -24.03 -34.28 11.73
CA ASN A 64 -25.31 -34.83 11.21
C ASN A 64 -25.15 -36.30 10.78
#